data_AF-A0A1H6R1B0-F1
#
_entry.id   AF-A0A1H6R1B0-F1
#
_cell.length_a   1.000
_cell.length_b   1.000
_cell.length_c   1.000
_cell.angle_alpha   90.00
_cell.angle_beta   90.00
_cell.angle_gamma   90.00
#
_symmetry.space_group_name_H-M   'P 1'
#
loop_
_entity.id
_entity.type
_entity.pdbx_description
1 polymer ?
#
loop_
_entity_poly.entity_id
_entity_poly.type
_entity_poly.pdbx_seq_one_letter_code
_entity_poly.pdbx_strand_id
1 'polypeptide(L)'
;MEEVIAVLDDGPPSPEAFRALSDAVARIDFRLEIGMRELARRAPEIAAILAETDAARQDVMAALFSARFGLAGTEAPALARMDYALFLGTILLDPTIRAADQTELQQRFEAMIQAHLREPGEDPSG
;
A
#
# COMPACT_ATOMS: atom_id res chain seq x y z
N MET A 1 7.25 11.99 9.79
CA MET A 1 6.42 10.95 10.45
C MET A 1 5.13 11.55 10.98
N GLU A 2 5.17 12.72 11.64
CA GLU A 2 3.96 13.49 12.00
C GLU A 2 3.03 13.78 10.81
N GLU A 3 3.57 14.14 9.63
CA GLU A 3 2.76 14.40 8.43
C GLU A 3 2.02 13.16 7.88
N VAL A 4 2.52 11.94 8.11
CA VAL A 4 1.88 10.71 7.60
C VAL A 4 0.71 10.28 8.48
N ILE A 5 0.78 10.57 9.78
CA ILE A 5 -0.29 10.28 10.75
C ILE A 5 -1.44 11.28 10.58
N ALA A 6 -1.14 12.54 10.25
CA ALA A 6 -2.15 13.57 9.99
C ALA A 6 -3.08 13.26 8.79
N VAL A 7 -2.68 12.36 7.88
CA VAL A 7 -3.50 11.93 6.73
C VAL A 7 -4.71 11.08 7.15
N LEU A 8 -4.73 10.55 8.39
CA LEU A 8 -5.78 9.66 8.88
C LEU A 8 -6.80 10.35 9.82
N ASP A 9 -6.52 11.56 10.30
CA ASP A 9 -7.35 12.21 11.35
C ASP A 9 -8.46 13.14 10.79
N ASP A 10 -8.43 13.58 9.52
CA ASP A 10 -9.36 14.58 8.96
C ASP A 10 -10.07 14.13 7.66
N GLY A 11 -10.72 12.95 7.71
CA GLY A 11 -11.55 12.44 6.61
C GLY A 11 -10.77 11.68 5.51
N PRO A 12 -11.40 11.37 4.38
CA PRO A 12 -10.75 10.56 3.35
C PRO A 12 -9.54 11.29 2.76
N PRO A 13 -8.39 10.63 2.62
CA PRO A 13 -7.18 11.27 2.14
C PRO A 13 -7.41 11.81 0.73
N SER A 14 -7.07 13.08 0.50
CA SER A 14 -7.13 13.66 -0.84
C SER A 14 -6.23 12.85 -1.79
N PRO A 15 -6.50 12.82 -3.11
CA PRO A 15 -5.62 12.16 -4.06
C PRO A 15 -4.16 12.65 -3.99
N GLU A 16 -3.96 13.91 -3.62
CA GLU A 16 -2.63 14.50 -3.41
C GLU A 16 -1.96 13.97 -2.15
N ALA A 17 -2.69 13.84 -1.03
CA ALA A 17 -2.19 13.24 0.20
C ALA A 17 -1.83 11.76 0.00
N PHE A 18 -2.65 11.02 -0.75
CA PHE A 18 -2.37 9.63 -1.09
C PHE A 18 -1.09 9.49 -1.93
N ARG A 19 -0.90 10.38 -2.92
CA ARG A 19 0.33 10.41 -3.72
C ARG A 19 1.55 10.78 -2.88
N ALA A 20 1.43 11.78 -2.00
CA ALA A 20 2.51 12.17 -1.10
C ALA A 20 2.93 11.01 -0.17
N LEU A 21 1.97 10.20 0.28
CA LEU A 21 2.25 8.98 1.04
C LEU A 21 3.02 7.96 0.20
N SER A 22 2.59 7.70 -1.03
CA SER A 22 3.32 6.79 -1.94
C SER A 22 4.75 7.27 -2.20
N ASP A 23 4.95 8.57 -2.44
CA ASP A 23 6.27 9.17 -2.65
C ASP A 23 7.15 9.10 -1.39
N ALA A 24 6.54 9.25 -0.20
CA ALA A 24 7.26 9.07 1.07
C ALA A 24 7.71 7.62 1.25
N VAL A 25 6.85 6.65 0.92
CA VAL A 25 7.17 5.22 0.98
C VAL A 25 8.29 4.89 0.00
N ALA A 26 8.26 5.39 -1.23
CA ALA A 26 9.28 5.18 -2.27
C ALA A 26 10.69 5.66 -1.86
N ARG A 27 10.80 6.58 -0.88
CA ARG A 27 12.08 7.08 -0.35
C ARG A 27 12.62 6.27 0.83
N ILE A 28 11.86 5.30 1.34
CA ILE A 28 12.32 4.43 2.43
C ILE A 28 13.47 3.55 1.90
N ASP A 29 14.50 3.37 2.72
CA ASP A 29 15.58 2.43 2.39
C ASP A 29 15.08 0.98 2.52
N PHE A 30 14.64 0.40 1.40
CA PHE A 30 14.11 -0.97 1.36
C PHE A 30 15.12 -2.06 1.72
N ARG A 31 16.42 -1.72 1.77
CA ARG A 31 17.44 -2.68 2.24
C ARG A 31 17.21 -3.04 3.71
N LEU A 32 16.61 -2.13 4.50
CA LEU A 32 16.21 -2.45 5.87
C LEU A 32 15.11 -3.52 5.91
N GLU A 33 14.09 -3.37 5.07
CA GLU A 33 13.00 -4.35 4.96
C GLU A 33 13.53 -5.73 4.52
N ILE A 34 14.42 -5.76 3.51
CA ILE A 34 15.09 -6.99 3.06
C ILE A 34 15.91 -7.61 4.20
N GLY A 35 16.69 -6.80 4.93
CA GLY A 35 17.46 -7.24 6.08
C GLY A 35 16.59 -7.81 7.21
N MET A 36 15.45 -7.19 7.51
CA MET A 36 14.50 -7.70 8.49
C MET A 36 13.91 -9.05 8.08
N ARG A 37 13.59 -9.23 6.78
CA ARG A 37 13.09 -10.50 6.25
C ARG A 37 14.15 -11.61 6.29
N GLU A 38 15.40 -11.26 5.98
CA GLU A 38 16.55 -12.17 6.13
C GLU A 38 16.74 -12.63 7.58
N LEU A 39 16.54 -11.71 8.53
CA LEU A 39 16.68 -12.00 9.96
C LEU A 39 15.50 -12.83 10.47
N ALA A 40 14.27 -12.48 10.11
CA ALA A 40 13.05 -13.23 10.43
C ALA A 40 13.12 -14.69 9.96
N ARG A 41 13.74 -14.96 8.81
CA ARG A 41 13.97 -16.34 8.33
C ARG A 41 14.85 -17.19 9.24
N ARG A 42 15.65 -16.56 10.09
CA ARG A 42 16.63 -17.24 10.97
C ARG A 42 16.22 -17.20 12.44
N ALA A 43 15.26 -16.35 12.83
CA ALA A 43 14.86 -16.10 14.20
C ALA A 43 13.31 -16.06 14.31
N PRO A 44 12.66 -17.11 14.87
CA PRO A 44 11.21 -17.19 14.98
C PRO A 44 10.57 -16.02 15.75
N GLU A 45 11.25 -15.50 16.76
CA GLU A 45 10.77 -14.37 17.55
C GLU A 45 10.65 -13.11 16.69
N ILE A 46 11.59 -12.93 15.75
CA ILE A 46 11.59 -11.79 14.82
C ILE A 46 10.55 -11.99 13.73
N ALA A 47 10.33 -13.24 13.29
CA ALA A 47 9.25 -13.56 12.37
C ALA A 47 7.87 -13.22 12.95
N ALA A 48 7.65 -13.46 14.25
CA ALA A 48 6.40 -13.09 14.92
C ALA A 48 6.19 -11.57 14.92
N ILE A 49 7.21 -10.79 15.30
CA ILE A 49 7.17 -9.32 15.29
C ILE A 49 6.93 -8.78 13.87
N LEU A 50 7.59 -9.36 12.87
CA LEU A 50 7.41 -8.96 11.48
C LEU A 50 5.99 -9.25 10.99
N ALA A 51 5.40 -10.40 11.37
CA ALA A 51 4.02 -10.73 11.01
C ALA A 51 3.01 -9.77 11.63
N GLU A 52 3.20 -9.37 12.89
CA GLU A 52 2.38 -8.33 13.56
C GLU A 52 2.51 -6.98 12.86
N THR A 53 3.73 -6.61 12.46
CA THR A 53 4.01 -5.36 11.73
C THR A 53 3.37 -5.37 10.34
N ASP A 54 3.46 -6.49 9.62
CA ASP A 54 2.85 -6.69 8.31
C ASP A 54 1.32 -6.56 8.41
N ALA A 55 0.71 -7.16 9.44
CA ALA A 55 -0.73 -7.05 9.69
C ALA A 55 -1.15 -5.60 9.97
N ALA A 56 -0.45 -4.91 10.88
CA ALA A 56 -0.76 -3.51 11.20
C ALA A 56 -0.66 -2.59 9.98
N ARG A 57 0.32 -2.81 9.10
CA ARG A 57 0.45 -2.05 7.85
C ARG A 57 -0.73 -2.31 6.92
N GLN A 58 -1.15 -3.56 6.77
CA GLN A 58 -2.31 -3.90 5.94
C GLN A 58 -3.61 -3.31 6.49
N ASP A 59 -3.80 -3.27 7.80
CA ASP A 59 -4.96 -2.63 8.43
C ASP A 59 -5.02 -1.13 8.13
N VAL A 60 -3.88 -0.44 8.22
CA VAL A 60 -3.78 0.99 7.84
C VAL A 60 -4.11 1.19 6.36
N MET A 61 -3.56 0.36 5.47
CA MET A 61 -3.84 0.46 4.04
C MET A 61 -5.29 0.15 3.71
N ALA A 62 -5.92 -0.80 4.41
CA ALA A 62 -7.33 -1.11 4.25
C ALA A 62 -8.21 0.08 4.67
N ALA A 63 -7.90 0.73 5.80
CA ALA A 63 -8.59 1.94 6.22
C ALA A 63 -8.44 3.07 5.17
N LEU A 64 -7.23 3.27 4.64
CA LEU A 64 -6.98 4.25 3.58
C LEU A 64 -7.78 3.95 2.31
N PHE A 65 -7.82 2.69 1.86
CA PHE A 65 -8.61 2.31 0.68
C PHE A 65 -10.11 2.44 0.90
N SER A 66 -10.62 2.04 2.08
CA SER A 66 -12.03 2.22 2.43
C SER A 66 -12.40 3.71 2.39
N ALA A 67 -11.60 4.57 3.01
CA ALA A 67 -11.85 6.00 3.02
C ALA A 67 -11.75 6.63 1.62
N ARG A 68 -10.70 6.29 0.85
CA ARG A 68 -10.41 6.89 -0.45
C ARG A 68 -11.39 6.48 -1.56
N PHE A 69 -11.91 5.26 -1.50
CA PHE A 69 -12.71 4.66 -2.57
C PHE A 69 -14.14 4.30 -2.14
N GLY A 70 -14.51 4.55 -0.88
CA GLY A 70 -15.86 4.24 -0.38
C GLY A 70 -16.13 2.73 -0.29
N LEU A 71 -15.08 1.91 -0.12
CA LEU A 71 -15.20 0.45 -0.12
C LEU A 71 -15.71 -0.06 1.22
N ALA A 72 -16.54 -1.11 1.17
CA ALA A 72 -17.10 -1.78 2.33
C ALA A 72 -16.73 -3.27 2.39
N GLY A 73 -16.88 -3.87 3.56
CA GLY A 73 -16.66 -5.31 3.74
C GLY A 73 -15.23 -5.74 3.44
N THR A 74 -15.07 -6.79 2.64
CA THR A 74 -13.78 -7.44 2.39
C THR A 74 -12.95 -6.83 1.27
N GLU A 75 -13.49 -5.86 0.52
CA GLU A 75 -12.82 -5.27 -0.64
C GLU A 75 -11.59 -4.45 -0.25
N ALA A 76 -11.73 -3.57 0.74
CA ALA A 76 -10.61 -2.76 1.24
C ALA A 76 -9.44 -3.61 1.79
N PRO A 77 -9.68 -4.63 2.64
CA PRO A 77 -8.63 -5.57 3.04
C PRO A 77 -7.99 -6.34 1.88
N ALA A 78 -8.77 -6.72 0.86
CA ALA A 78 -8.24 -7.41 -0.32
C ALA A 78 -7.30 -6.51 -1.13
N LEU A 79 -7.69 -5.25 -1.38
CA LEU A 79 -6.83 -4.28 -2.06
C LEU A 79 -5.58 -3.95 -1.24
N ALA A 80 -5.70 -3.78 0.08
CA ALA A 80 -4.56 -3.59 0.97
C ALA A 80 -3.55 -4.74 0.88
N ARG A 81 -4.04 -5.98 0.80
CA ARG A 81 -3.20 -7.15 0.61
C ARG A 81 -2.52 -7.18 -0.75
N MET A 82 -3.23 -6.83 -1.82
CA MET A 82 -2.66 -6.75 -3.18
C MET A 82 -1.58 -5.66 -3.28
N ASP A 83 -1.86 -4.48 -2.73
CA ASP A 83 -0.92 -3.37 -2.63
C ASP A 83 0.35 -3.77 -1.89
N TYR A 84 0.18 -4.43 -0.74
CA TYR A 84 1.31 -4.89 0.05
C TYR A 84 2.14 -5.96 -0.67
N ALA A 85 1.49 -6.87 -1.37
CA ALA A 85 2.15 -7.88 -2.19
C ALA A 85 2.92 -7.26 -3.36
N LEU A 86 2.37 -6.22 -4.00
CA LEU A 86 3.07 -5.46 -5.04
C LEU A 86 4.32 -4.80 -4.47
N PHE A 87 4.18 -4.07 -3.36
CA PHE A 87 5.27 -3.37 -2.69
C PHE A 87 6.42 -4.32 -2.32
N LEU A 88 6.11 -5.37 -1.54
CA LEU A 88 7.11 -6.33 -1.10
C LEU A 88 7.67 -7.17 -2.25
N GLY A 89 6.81 -7.63 -3.15
CA GLY A 89 7.22 -8.44 -4.30
C GLY A 89 8.21 -7.70 -5.17
N THR A 90 7.96 -6.41 -5.41
CA THR A 90 8.85 -5.55 -6.20
C THR A 90 10.24 -5.45 -5.58
N ILE A 91 10.35 -5.13 -4.29
CA ILE A 91 11.66 -4.96 -3.64
C ILE A 91 12.41 -6.28 -3.44
N LEU A 92 11.69 -7.40 -3.34
CA LEU A 92 12.28 -8.74 -3.23
C LEU A 92 12.76 -9.29 -4.59
N LEU A 93 12.07 -8.93 -5.68
CA LEU A 93 12.46 -9.30 -7.04
C LEU A 93 13.62 -8.44 -7.56
N ASP A 94 13.59 -7.15 -7.27
CA ASP A 94 14.66 -6.20 -7.63
C ASP A 94 15.05 -5.33 -6.42
N PRO A 95 16.03 -5.78 -5.62
CA PRO A 95 16.59 -5.01 -4.50
C PRO A 95 17.27 -3.70 -4.91
N THR A 96 17.47 -3.46 -6.21
CA THR A 96 18.12 -2.28 -6.76
C THR A 96 17.15 -1.33 -7.45
N ILE A 97 15.85 -1.62 -7.36
CA ILE A 97 14.82 -0.80 -7.99
C ILE A 97 14.95 0.67 -7.57
N ARG A 98 14.82 1.57 -8.54
CA ARG A 98 14.86 3.01 -8.28
C ARG A 98 13.51 3.43 -7.70
N ALA A 99 13.53 4.39 -6.78
CA ALA A 99 12.32 4.99 -6.21
C ALA A 99 11.30 5.42 -7.28
N ALA A 100 11.76 6.00 -8.40
CA ALA A 100 10.90 6.42 -9.50
C ALA A 100 10.16 5.24 -10.16
N ASP A 101 10.82 4.09 -10.35
CA ASP A 101 10.21 2.91 -10.98
C ASP A 101 9.17 2.28 -10.04
N GLN A 102 9.43 2.29 -8.73
CA GLN A 102 8.48 1.83 -7.73
C GLN A 102 7.26 2.75 -7.63
N THR A 103 7.46 4.07 -7.63
CA THR A 103 6.37 5.05 -7.70
C THR A 103 5.52 4.83 -8.96
N GLU A 104 6.15 4.56 -10.10
CA GLU A 104 5.42 4.28 -11.34
C GLU A 104 4.56 3.01 -11.23
N LEU A 105 5.09 1.92 -10.67
CA LEU A 105 4.32 0.69 -10.42
C LEU A 105 3.12 0.95 -9.51
N GLN A 106 3.31 1.72 -8.44
CA GLN A 106 2.25 2.09 -7.52
C GLN A 106 1.15 2.91 -8.22
N GLN A 107 1.53 3.89 -9.05
CA GLN A 107 0.59 4.71 -9.81
C GLN A 107 -0.21 3.87 -10.82
N ARG A 108 0.44 2.91 -11.49
CA ARG A 108 -0.24 1.97 -12.40
C ARG A 108 -1.24 1.09 -11.66
N PHE A 109 -0.89 0.61 -10.46
CA PHE A 109 -1.78 -0.16 -9.62
C PHE A 109 -2.99 0.66 -9.15
N GLU A 110 -2.79 1.89 -8.71
CA GLU A 110 -3.90 2.79 -8.35
C GLU A 110 -4.82 3.07 -9.55
N ALA A 111 -4.25 3.33 -10.73
CA ALA A 111 -5.04 3.54 -11.95
C ALA A 111 -5.88 2.31 -12.30
N MET A 112 -5.34 1.10 -12.11
CA MET A 112 -6.07 -0.16 -12.31
C MET A 112 -7.22 -0.31 -11.31
N ILE A 113 -7.00 0.01 -10.02
CA ILE A 113 -8.07 0.04 -9.02
C ILE A 113 -9.15 1.03 -9.44
N GLN A 114 -8.79 2.27 -9.79
CA GLN A 114 -9.76 3.29 -10.17
C GLN A 114 -10.57 2.89 -11.41
N ALA A 115 -9.94 2.26 -12.40
CA ALA A 115 -10.65 1.76 -13.58
C ALA A 115 -11.61 0.61 -13.21
N HIS A 116 -11.16 -0.34 -12.40
CA HIS A 116 -11.99 -1.47 -11.94
C HIS A 116 -13.21 -1.01 -11.15
N LEU A 117 -13.06 0.04 -10.33
CA LEU A 117 -14.16 0.61 -9.54
C LEU A 117 -15.09 1.52 -10.37
N ARG A 118 -14.73 1.90 -11.60
CA ARG A 118 -15.53 2.81 -12.47
C ARG A 118 -16.50 2.11 -13.43
N GLU A 119 -16.45 0.78 -13.65
CA GLU A 119 -17.32 0.10 -14.63
C GLU A 119 -18.14 -1.07 -14.02
N PRO A 120 -19.45 -1.27 -14.36
CA PRO A 120 -20.44 -0.31 -14.89
C PRO A 120 -21.74 -0.23 -14.07
N GLY A 121 -22.14 1.01 -13.75
CA GLY A 121 -23.50 1.41 -13.33
C GLY A 121 -24.04 2.65 -14.06
N GLU A 122 -23.31 3.17 -15.06
CA GLU A 122 -23.76 4.28 -15.90
C GLU A 122 -23.80 3.84 -17.36
N ASP A 123 -24.95 3.29 -17.77
CA ASP A 123 -25.46 3.46 -19.12
C ASP A 123 -26.40 4.68 -19.07
N PRO A 124 -26.04 5.88 -19.55
CA PRO A 124 -27.00 6.98 -19.71
C PRO A 124 -27.84 6.82 -20.99
N SER A 125 -28.04 5.60 -21.49
CA SER A 125 -28.84 5.32 -22.70
C SER A 125 -29.46 3.92 -22.63
N GLY A 126 -30.67 3.84 -22.04
CA GLY A 126 -31.52 2.65 -22.05
C GLY A 126 -32.86 2.90 -21.39
#